data_AF-A0A7Z0N9U0-F1
#
_entry.id   AF-A0A7Z0N9U0-F1
#
_cell.length_a   1.000
_cell.length_b   1.000
_cell.length_c   1.000
_cell.angle_alpha   90.00
_cell.angle_beta   90.00
_cell.angle_gamma   90.00
#
_symmetry.space_group_name_H-M   'P 1'
#
loop_
_entity.id
_entity.type
_entity.pdbx_description
1 polymer ?
#
loop_
_entity_poly.entity_id
_entity_poly.type
_entity_poly.pdbx_seq_one_letter_code
_entity_poly.pdbx_strand_id
1 'polypeptide(L)'
;MRGLDTRGLASGFAQGFGLMDQFQRGQKADERADQQMGMQEERMDMQREQFSAQQEDVTRQRDMENIQFMLGKIGSGMEVGEDELETLRKYPKFWSALDPETDNSINQAMSIIDPDTPVDANDPESLDALNQMFGAEINRGEGGQKRVVGMYPAPDGQSVALELEVTGEDGNTYRAPMTEGRGTADDDLVKYVPVEKLVEQVQGMRMLRNTMRSPEAQQRATQVLGLLRGDSNEQWEQVEGPGGSILQRNTRTGETKQVLGRAPQPRAGYSNREPSNITEARLLVEEGVYETFADAYAAVKSSAGQNNDYSRSEDRIDALRNRAGDLEKFIQGDAARMPDDEEMAQAQEELQSINQMIRESENQTYGIVMPGQGQPAPSSQAPEEQGETSPPQRERGLRPGPAPSGETNEDPAAAILNKYF
;
A
#
# COMPACT_ATOMS: atom_id res chain seq x y z
N MET A 1 9.74 72.30 -64.07
CA MET A 1 8.64 71.33 -64.25
C MET A 1 9.17 70.08 -64.93
N ARG A 2 8.92 68.92 -64.29
CA ARG A 2 9.24 67.49 -64.60
C ARG A 2 9.70 66.91 -63.24
N GLY A 3 9.02 66.03 -62.54
CA GLY A 3 7.83 65.21 -62.72
C GLY A 3 8.04 64.08 -61.71
N LEU A 4 7.41 64.18 -60.53
CA LEU A 4 7.55 63.22 -59.43
C LEU A 4 6.85 61.91 -59.80
N ASP A 5 7.62 60.84 -60.00
CA ASP A 5 7.12 59.50 -60.26
C ASP A 5 6.56 58.86 -58.98
N THR A 6 5.24 58.88 -58.84
CA THR A 6 4.48 58.24 -57.75
C THR A 6 4.23 56.75 -57.97
N ARG A 7 4.84 56.14 -59.00
CA ARG A 7 4.63 54.71 -59.35
C ARG A 7 5.49 53.72 -58.57
N GLY A 8 6.52 54.17 -57.84
CA GLY A 8 7.42 53.29 -57.07
C GLY A 8 6.97 52.96 -55.64
N LEU A 9 6.08 53.76 -55.05
CA LEU A 9 5.65 53.59 -53.64
C LEU A 9 4.42 52.66 -53.48
N ALA A 10 3.66 52.42 -54.54
CA ALA A 10 2.47 51.55 -54.48
C ALA A 10 2.80 50.05 -54.58
N SER A 11 3.92 49.65 -55.18
CA SER A 11 4.27 48.23 -55.35
C SER A 11 4.90 47.59 -54.10
N GLY A 12 5.60 48.37 -53.27
CA GLY A 12 6.19 47.87 -52.01
C GLY A 12 5.14 47.52 -50.94
N PHE A 13 4.00 48.23 -50.93
CA PHE A 13 2.91 47.95 -49.99
C PHE A 13 2.11 46.68 -50.36
N ALA A 14 1.91 46.40 -51.66
CA ALA A 14 1.20 45.19 -52.10
C ALA A 14 1.99 43.90 -51.82
N GLN A 15 3.33 43.96 -51.82
CA GLN A 15 4.19 42.81 -51.56
C GLN A 15 4.29 42.47 -50.05
N GLY A 16 4.09 43.45 -49.16
CA GLY A 16 4.03 43.24 -47.71
C GLY A 16 2.74 42.58 -47.22
N PHE A 17 1.59 42.86 -47.86
CA PHE A 17 0.31 42.26 -47.50
C PHE A 17 0.21 40.76 -47.83
N GLY A 18 0.87 40.30 -48.92
CA GLY A 18 0.92 38.88 -49.26
C GLY A 18 1.74 38.04 -48.26
N LEU A 19 2.76 38.62 -47.64
CA LEU A 19 3.60 37.93 -46.64
C LEU A 19 2.89 37.81 -45.29
N MET A 20 2.14 38.84 -44.87
CA MET A 20 1.37 38.81 -43.62
C MET A 20 0.19 37.83 -43.67
N ASP A 21 -0.52 37.73 -44.80
CA ASP A 21 -1.63 36.78 -44.96
C ASP A 21 -1.13 35.32 -44.97
N GLN A 22 0.09 35.07 -45.49
CA GLN A 22 0.71 33.75 -45.42
C GLN A 22 1.12 33.37 -43.99
N PHE A 23 1.60 34.32 -43.18
CA PHE A 23 1.98 34.08 -41.78
C PHE A 23 0.75 33.81 -40.89
N GLN A 24 -0.34 34.56 -41.08
CA GLN A 24 -1.60 34.32 -40.36
C GLN A 24 -2.28 33.01 -40.76
N ARG A 25 -2.18 32.59 -42.02
CA ARG A 25 -2.67 31.26 -42.45
C ARG A 25 -1.80 30.13 -41.92
N GLY A 26 -0.49 30.33 -41.79
CA GLY A 26 0.41 29.39 -41.13
C GLY A 26 0.04 29.17 -39.66
N GLN A 27 -0.10 30.25 -38.88
CA GLN A 27 -0.50 30.16 -37.46
C GLN A 27 -1.85 29.47 -37.27
N LYS A 28 -2.87 29.81 -38.08
CA LYS A 28 -4.18 29.13 -37.99
C LYS A 28 -4.16 27.68 -38.46
N ALA A 29 -3.20 27.28 -39.29
CA ALA A 29 -3.06 25.88 -39.70
C ALA A 29 -2.39 25.08 -38.58
N ASP A 30 -1.35 25.63 -37.96
CA ASP A 30 -0.65 25.02 -36.82
C ASP A 30 -1.57 24.90 -35.61
N GLU A 31 -2.34 25.94 -35.26
CA GLU A 31 -3.33 25.87 -34.17
C GLU A 31 -4.37 24.76 -34.37
N ARG A 32 -4.80 24.50 -35.61
CA ARG A 32 -5.73 23.40 -35.92
C ARG A 32 -5.06 22.04 -35.87
N ALA A 33 -3.77 21.96 -36.21
CA ALA A 33 -3.00 20.73 -36.09
C ALA A 33 -2.80 20.38 -34.62
N ASP A 34 -2.45 21.37 -33.80
CA ASP A 34 -2.28 21.21 -32.34
C ASP A 34 -3.60 20.85 -31.66
N GLN A 35 -4.71 21.50 -32.02
CA GLN A 35 -6.04 21.11 -31.50
C GLN A 35 -6.44 19.69 -31.92
N GLN A 36 -6.10 19.26 -33.13
CA GLN A 36 -6.39 17.90 -33.59
C GLN A 36 -5.52 16.86 -32.86
N MET A 37 -4.25 17.17 -32.61
CA MET A 37 -3.36 16.31 -31.81
C MET A 37 -3.83 16.22 -30.36
N GLY A 38 -4.19 17.35 -29.73
CA GLY A 38 -4.71 17.36 -28.36
C GLY A 38 -6.01 16.55 -28.20
N MET A 39 -6.95 16.67 -29.15
CA MET A 39 -8.15 15.82 -29.17
C MET A 39 -7.84 14.33 -29.39
N GLN A 40 -6.78 14.01 -30.15
CA GLN A 40 -6.37 12.63 -30.38
C GLN A 40 -5.71 12.02 -29.14
N GLU A 41 -4.90 12.81 -28.42
CA GLU A 41 -4.29 12.43 -27.15
C GLU A 41 -5.36 12.20 -26.07
N GLU A 42 -6.30 13.14 -25.90
CA GLU A 42 -7.42 13.00 -24.96
C GLU A 42 -8.29 11.76 -25.27
N ARG A 43 -8.52 11.45 -26.55
CA ARG A 43 -9.21 10.21 -26.95
C ARG A 43 -8.43 8.95 -26.60
N MET A 44 -7.10 8.97 -26.76
CA MET A 44 -6.27 7.81 -26.39
C MET A 44 -6.23 7.62 -24.88
N ASP A 45 -6.13 8.70 -24.11
CA ASP A 45 -6.14 8.63 -22.65
C ASP A 45 -7.49 8.14 -22.13
N MET A 46 -8.60 8.66 -22.66
CA MET A 46 -9.94 8.16 -22.33
C MET A 46 -10.13 6.69 -22.73
N GLN A 47 -9.55 6.25 -23.86
CA GLN A 47 -9.59 4.86 -24.28
C GLN A 47 -8.75 3.96 -23.37
N ARG A 48 -7.57 4.41 -22.92
CA ARG A 48 -6.75 3.68 -21.95
C ARG A 48 -7.48 3.52 -20.61
N GLU A 49 -8.09 4.60 -20.12
CA GLU A 49 -8.84 4.59 -18.86
C GLU A 49 -10.05 3.64 -18.93
N GLN A 50 -10.81 3.67 -20.04
CA GLN A 50 -11.90 2.70 -20.26
C GLN A 50 -11.39 1.27 -20.33
N PHE A 51 -10.26 1.03 -20.99
CA PHE A 51 -9.68 -0.30 -21.11
C PHE A 51 -9.13 -0.83 -19.78
N SER A 52 -8.53 0.03 -18.95
CA SER A 52 -8.09 -0.36 -17.61
C SER A 52 -9.27 -0.66 -16.69
N ALA A 53 -10.31 0.17 -16.70
CA ALA A 53 -11.52 -0.08 -15.91
C ALA A 53 -12.21 -1.39 -16.32
N GLN A 54 -12.31 -1.63 -17.63
CA GLN A 54 -12.88 -2.88 -18.16
C GLN A 54 -12.04 -4.11 -17.77
N GLN A 55 -10.71 -4.04 -17.84
CA GLN A 55 -9.86 -5.15 -17.40
C GLN A 55 -9.99 -5.43 -15.91
N GLU A 56 -10.09 -4.38 -15.10
CA GLU A 56 -10.27 -4.52 -13.65
C GLU A 56 -11.61 -5.19 -13.34
N ASP A 57 -12.70 -4.76 -13.99
CA ASP A 57 -14.03 -5.38 -13.82
C ASP A 57 -14.04 -6.85 -14.22
N VAL A 58 -13.39 -7.22 -15.33
CA VAL A 58 -13.24 -8.63 -15.75
C VAL A 58 -12.45 -9.43 -14.71
N THR A 59 -11.40 -8.84 -14.14
CA THR A 59 -10.59 -9.48 -13.10
C THR A 59 -11.42 -9.69 -11.84
N ARG A 60 -12.15 -8.67 -11.37
CA ARG A 60 -13.05 -8.79 -10.21
C ARG A 60 -14.14 -9.84 -10.43
N GLN A 61 -14.69 -9.95 -11.64
CA GLN A 61 -15.69 -10.99 -11.96
C GLN A 61 -15.10 -12.39 -11.85
N ARG A 62 -13.93 -12.62 -12.45
CA ARG A 62 -13.23 -13.91 -12.35
C ARG A 62 -12.86 -14.25 -10.90
N ASP A 63 -12.39 -13.27 -10.14
CA ASP A 63 -12.05 -13.47 -8.74
C ASP A 63 -13.29 -13.85 -7.92
N MET A 64 -14.46 -13.24 -8.19
CA MET A 64 -15.71 -13.59 -7.52
C MET A 64 -16.19 -15.00 -7.87
N GLU A 65 -16.05 -15.43 -9.14
CA GLU A 65 -16.34 -16.82 -9.55
C GLU A 65 -15.41 -17.81 -8.83
N ASN A 66 -14.11 -17.50 -8.78
CA ASN A 66 -13.11 -18.30 -8.06
C ASN A 66 -13.43 -18.40 -6.57
N ILE A 67 -13.85 -17.30 -5.95
CA ILE A 67 -14.25 -17.28 -4.54
C ILE A 67 -15.48 -18.15 -4.31
N GLN A 68 -16.51 -18.04 -5.15
CA GLN A 68 -17.71 -18.88 -5.02
C GLN A 68 -17.36 -20.36 -5.15
N PHE A 69 -16.51 -20.71 -6.12
CA PHE A 69 -16.04 -22.07 -6.32
C PHE A 69 -15.26 -22.60 -5.11
N MET A 70 -14.32 -21.80 -4.59
CA MET A 70 -13.54 -22.13 -3.40
C MET A 70 -14.42 -22.28 -2.15
N LEU A 71 -15.38 -21.39 -1.92
CA LEU A 71 -16.33 -21.51 -0.82
C LEU A 71 -17.18 -22.79 -0.96
N GLY A 72 -17.53 -23.16 -2.19
CA GLY A 72 -18.15 -24.45 -2.51
C GLY A 72 -17.25 -25.64 -2.16
N LYS A 73 -15.95 -25.58 -2.50
CA LYS A 73 -14.97 -26.61 -2.12
C LYS A 73 -14.88 -26.77 -0.60
N ILE A 74 -14.75 -25.66 0.13
CA ILE A 74 -14.72 -25.66 1.59
C ILE A 74 -16.01 -26.26 2.15
N GLY A 75 -17.18 -25.85 1.63
CA GLY A 75 -18.49 -26.40 2.00
C GLY A 75 -18.62 -27.91 1.75
N SER A 76 -17.89 -28.44 0.78
CA SER A 76 -17.83 -29.88 0.50
C SER A 76 -16.74 -30.64 1.26
N GLY A 77 -15.92 -29.96 2.08
CA GLY A 77 -14.80 -30.57 2.81
C GLY A 77 -13.53 -30.80 1.96
N MET A 78 -13.50 -30.33 0.71
CA MET A 78 -12.36 -30.46 -0.20
C MET A 78 -11.21 -29.51 0.19
N GLU A 79 -10.00 -29.87 -0.24
CA GLU A 79 -8.81 -29.04 -0.04
C GLU A 79 -8.79 -27.88 -1.03
N VAL A 80 -8.27 -26.74 -0.56
CA VAL A 80 -8.13 -25.50 -1.32
C VAL A 80 -6.65 -25.29 -1.61
N GLY A 81 -6.32 -25.01 -2.87
CA GLY A 81 -4.95 -24.72 -3.31
C GLY A 81 -4.43 -23.40 -2.75
N GLU A 82 -3.10 -23.23 -2.72
CA GLU A 82 -2.47 -21.99 -2.24
C GLU A 82 -2.79 -20.78 -3.13
N ASP A 83 -2.86 -20.99 -4.44
CA ASP A 83 -3.28 -20.03 -5.45
C ASP A 83 -4.75 -19.57 -5.25
N GLU A 84 -5.62 -20.50 -4.86
CA GLU A 84 -7.01 -20.19 -4.52
C GLU A 84 -7.11 -19.36 -3.23
N LEU A 85 -6.28 -19.67 -2.24
CA LEU A 85 -6.19 -18.92 -0.97
C LEU A 85 -5.71 -17.48 -1.19
N GLU A 86 -4.78 -17.24 -2.12
CA GLU A 86 -4.36 -15.87 -2.46
C GLU A 86 -5.52 -15.01 -2.93
N THR A 87 -6.44 -15.59 -3.72
CA THR A 87 -7.66 -14.88 -4.14
C THR A 87 -8.51 -14.56 -2.91
N LEU A 88 -8.72 -15.51 -1.99
CA LEU A 88 -9.49 -15.24 -0.77
C LEU A 88 -8.85 -14.17 0.14
N ARG A 89 -7.51 -14.12 0.18
CA ARG A 89 -6.76 -13.14 0.97
C ARG A 89 -7.03 -11.72 0.50
N LYS A 90 -7.19 -11.50 -0.81
CA LYS A 90 -7.54 -10.19 -1.39
C LYS A 90 -8.94 -9.71 -0.99
N TYR A 91 -9.83 -10.62 -0.59
CA TYR A 91 -11.23 -10.31 -0.28
C TYR A 91 -11.60 -10.70 1.17
N PRO A 92 -11.12 -9.95 2.17
CA PRO A 92 -11.33 -10.25 3.59
C PRO A 92 -12.80 -10.26 4.04
N LYS A 93 -13.70 -9.63 3.27
CA LYS A 93 -15.16 -9.66 3.52
C LYS A 93 -15.77 -11.06 3.56
N PHE A 94 -15.11 -12.06 2.98
CA PHE A 94 -15.60 -13.45 3.01
C PHE A 94 -15.05 -14.26 4.19
N TRP A 95 -14.09 -13.73 4.95
CA TRP A 95 -13.46 -14.47 6.04
C TRP A 95 -14.44 -14.72 7.19
N SER A 96 -15.36 -13.78 7.44
CA SER A 96 -16.45 -13.94 8.42
C SER A 96 -17.31 -15.16 8.11
N ALA A 97 -17.58 -15.47 6.83
CA ALA A 97 -18.36 -16.65 6.47
C ALA A 97 -17.66 -17.97 6.88
N LEU A 98 -16.33 -17.98 7.00
CA LEU A 98 -15.58 -19.16 7.42
C LEU A 98 -15.58 -19.36 8.94
N ASP A 99 -15.84 -18.30 9.70
CA ASP A 99 -15.80 -18.32 11.15
C ASP A 99 -17.07 -19.00 11.72
N PRO A 100 -16.94 -20.03 12.57
CA PRO A 100 -18.07 -20.66 13.24
C PRO A 100 -18.90 -19.69 14.09
N GLU A 101 -18.27 -18.68 14.71
CA GLU A 101 -18.96 -17.72 15.58
C GLU A 101 -19.95 -16.85 14.79
N THR A 102 -19.78 -16.75 13.48
CA THR A 102 -20.64 -15.95 12.60
C THR A 102 -22.09 -16.44 12.58
N ASP A 103 -22.35 -17.70 12.93
CA ASP A 103 -23.72 -18.20 13.06
C ASP A 103 -24.51 -17.42 14.13
N ASN A 104 -23.87 -17.08 15.26
CA ASN A 104 -24.50 -16.27 16.32
C ASN A 104 -24.78 -14.86 15.81
N SER A 105 -23.81 -14.25 15.14
CA SER A 105 -23.90 -12.91 14.58
C SER A 105 -24.98 -12.78 13.50
N ILE A 106 -25.16 -13.82 12.68
CA ILE A 106 -26.27 -13.90 11.71
C ILE A 106 -27.60 -13.97 12.44
N ASN A 107 -27.73 -14.82 13.46
CA ASN A 107 -28.99 -14.95 14.21
C ASN A 107 -29.35 -13.64 14.91
N GLN A 108 -28.38 -13.00 15.54
CA GLN A 108 -28.55 -11.69 16.18
C GLN A 108 -29.00 -10.64 15.16
N ALA A 109 -28.33 -10.55 14.02
CA ALA A 109 -28.71 -9.60 12.96
C ALA A 109 -30.12 -9.86 12.42
N MET A 110 -30.50 -11.12 12.23
CA MET A 110 -31.86 -11.48 11.83
C MET A 110 -32.90 -11.06 12.88
N SER A 111 -32.57 -11.15 14.17
CA SER A 111 -33.44 -10.70 15.25
C SER A 111 -33.61 -9.17 15.28
N ILE A 112 -32.58 -8.40 14.91
CA ILE A 112 -32.70 -6.93 14.77
C ILE A 112 -33.62 -6.58 13.57
N ILE A 113 -33.46 -7.31 12.46
CA ILE A 113 -34.25 -7.09 11.24
C ILE A 113 -35.72 -7.49 11.44
N ASP A 114 -36.00 -8.45 12.31
CA ASP A 114 -37.35 -8.94 12.56
C ASP A 114 -38.20 -7.92 13.35
N PRO A 115 -39.26 -7.34 12.75
CA PRO A 115 -40.13 -6.38 13.43
C PRO A 115 -40.93 -7.00 14.58
N ASP A 116 -40.90 -8.31 14.80
CA ASP A 116 -41.56 -8.95 15.95
C ASP A 116 -40.60 -9.20 17.13
N THR A 117 -39.28 -9.08 16.93
CA THR A 117 -38.29 -9.35 17.99
C THR A 117 -37.79 -8.04 18.64
N PRO A 118 -37.82 -7.86 19.97
CA PRO A 118 -37.50 -6.59 20.64
C PRO A 118 -35.99 -6.35 20.87
N VAL A 119 -35.12 -6.73 19.92
CA VAL A 119 -33.66 -6.56 20.05
C VAL A 119 -33.26 -5.14 19.66
N ASP A 120 -32.49 -4.45 20.50
CA ASP A 120 -32.01 -3.10 20.21
C ASP A 120 -30.78 -3.14 19.31
N ALA A 121 -30.82 -2.46 18.17
CA ALA A 121 -29.70 -2.46 17.23
C ALA A 121 -28.40 -1.84 17.80
N ASN A 122 -28.49 -1.07 18.89
CA ASN A 122 -27.36 -0.48 19.61
C ASN A 122 -26.92 -1.29 20.84
N ASP A 123 -27.50 -2.46 21.10
CA ASP A 123 -27.01 -3.32 22.17
C ASP A 123 -25.61 -3.88 21.85
N PRO A 124 -24.79 -4.20 22.86
CA PRO A 124 -23.42 -4.66 22.63
C PRO A 124 -23.31 -5.92 21.75
N GLU A 125 -24.24 -6.88 21.89
CA GLU A 125 -24.22 -8.12 21.11
C GLU A 125 -24.57 -7.85 19.63
N SER A 126 -25.52 -6.96 19.38
CA SER A 126 -25.88 -6.46 18.05
C SER A 126 -24.73 -5.73 17.36
N LEU A 127 -24.02 -4.86 18.09
CA LEU A 127 -22.87 -4.12 17.55
C LEU A 127 -21.67 -5.05 17.30
N ASP A 128 -21.41 -6.01 18.18
CA ASP A 128 -20.36 -7.01 17.99
C ASP A 128 -20.65 -7.89 16.78
N ALA A 129 -21.90 -8.34 16.61
CA ALA A 129 -22.33 -9.06 15.42
C ALA A 129 -22.10 -8.24 14.14
N LEU A 130 -22.46 -6.95 14.14
CA LEU A 130 -22.23 -6.07 13.00
C LEU A 130 -20.73 -5.91 12.72
N ASN A 131 -19.91 -5.70 13.74
CA ASN A 131 -18.45 -5.59 13.59
C ASN A 131 -17.81 -6.87 13.05
N GLN A 132 -18.30 -8.04 13.43
CA GLN A 132 -17.81 -9.31 12.91
C GLN A 132 -18.14 -9.49 11.42
N MET A 133 -19.37 -9.14 11.01
CA MET A 133 -19.84 -9.37 9.65
C MET A 133 -19.35 -8.32 8.65
N PHE A 134 -19.29 -7.06 9.08
CA PHE A 134 -19.00 -5.91 8.24
C PHE A 134 -17.64 -5.27 8.53
N GLY A 135 -16.88 -5.79 9.50
CA GLY A 135 -15.61 -5.21 9.95
C GLY A 135 -14.62 -4.98 8.81
N ALA A 136 -14.48 -5.94 7.89
CA ALA A 136 -13.61 -5.79 6.71
C ALA A 136 -14.07 -4.67 5.74
N GLU A 137 -15.36 -4.33 5.75
CA GLU A 137 -15.88 -3.23 4.95
C GLU A 137 -15.71 -1.89 5.65
N ILE A 138 -15.95 -1.86 6.96
CA ILE A 138 -15.81 -0.68 7.81
C ILE A 138 -14.35 -0.24 7.88
N ASN A 139 -13.42 -1.19 8.00
CA ASN A 139 -11.98 -0.95 8.09
C ASN A 139 -11.31 -0.66 6.73
N ARG A 140 -12.06 -0.39 5.66
CA ARG A 140 -11.44 0.14 4.43
C ARG A 140 -11.12 1.62 4.58
N GLY A 141 -10.19 2.10 3.76
CA GLY A 141 -9.75 3.51 3.78
C GLY A 141 -8.73 3.79 4.89
N GLU A 142 -8.29 5.04 4.95
CA GLU A 142 -7.29 5.52 5.91
C GLU A 142 -7.90 5.79 7.30
N GLY A 143 -7.07 6.12 8.29
CA GLY A 143 -7.55 6.52 9.62
C GLY A 143 -7.51 5.42 10.68
N GLY A 144 -6.77 4.33 10.47
CA GLY A 144 -6.55 3.32 11.50
C GLY A 144 -7.69 2.31 11.67
N GLN A 145 -7.78 1.69 12.85
CA GLN A 145 -8.74 0.63 13.14
C GLN A 145 -10.10 1.20 13.52
N LYS A 146 -11.17 0.67 12.94
CA LYS A 146 -12.52 1.19 13.06
C LYS A 146 -13.47 0.10 13.55
N ARG A 147 -14.31 0.45 14.50
CA ARG A 147 -15.41 -0.40 14.98
C ARG A 147 -16.69 0.41 15.11
N VAL A 148 -17.83 -0.19 14.80
CA VAL A 148 -19.14 0.42 15.02
C VAL A 148 -19.45 0.41 16.50
N VAL A 149 -19.80 1.57 17.04
CA VAL A 149 -20.23 1.77 18.43
C VAL A 149 -21.65 2.30 18.54
N GLY A 150 -22.27 2.65 17.40
CA GLY A 150 -23.65 3.09 17.33
C GLY A 150 -24.21 3.01 15.91
N MET A 151 -25.53 2.88 15.82
CA MET A 151 -26.29 2.88 14.59
C MET A 151 -27.54 3.74 14.77
N TYR A 152 -27.71 4.69 13.85
CA TYR A 152 -28.77 5.69 13.90
C TYR A 152 -29.58 5.67 12.61
N PRO A 153 -30.91 5.87 12.68
CA PRO A 153 -31.74 5.94 11.50
C PRO A 153 -31.40 7.22 10.72
N ALA A 154 -31.30 7.10 9.40
CA ALA A 154 -31.16 8.27 8.55
C ALA A 154 -32.50 9.00 8.41
N PRO A 155 -32.49 10.30 8.06
CA PRO A 155 -33.73 11.07 7.87
C PRO A 155 -34.66 10.53 6.78
N ASP A 156 -34.14 9.69 5.89
CA ASP A 156 -34.91 9.05 4.81
C ASP A 156 -35.82 7.90 5.31
N GLY A 157 -35.60 7.40 6.53
CA GLY A 157 -36.34 6.27 7.06
C GLY A 157 -36.14 4.96 6.29
N GLN A 158 -35.04 4.82 5.54
CA GLN A 158 -34.67 3.62 4.78
C GLN A 158 -33.19 3.24 4.92
N SER A 159 -32.37 4.15 5.45
CA SER A 159 -30.94 3.96 5.65
C SER A 159 -30.55 4.14 7.11
N VAL A 160 -29.32 3.73 7.43
CA VAL A 160 -28.71 3.94 8.74
C VAL A 160 -27.37 4.67 8.60
N ALA A 161 -27.08 5.56 9.54
CA ALA A 161 -25.76 6.12 9.78
C ALA A 161 -25.06 5.30 10.86
N LEU A 162 -23.81 4.92 10.62
CA LEU A 162 -23.00 4.19 11.59
C LEU A 162 -22.07 5.18 12.32
N GLU A 163 -22.07 5.15 13.65
CA GLU A 163 -21.05 5.81 14.46
C GLU A 163 -19.89 4.83 14.68
N LEU A 164 -18.69 5.29 14.35
CA LEU A 164 -17.46 4.53 14.47
C LEU A 164 -16.64 5.06 15.64
N GLU A 165 -16.05 4.15 16.41
CA GLU A 165 -14.88 4.44 17.20
C GLU A 165 -13.64 4.07 16.38
N VAL A 166 -12.78 5.06 16.20
CA VAL A 166 -11.59 4.99 15.38
C VAL A 166 -10.38 5.05 16.29
N THR A 167 -9.51 4.05 16.20
CA THR A 167 -8.21 4.00 16.87
C THR A 167 -7.14 4.36 15.85
N GLY A 168 -6.56 5.55 15.98
CA GLY A 168 -5.49 6.05 15.13
C GLY A 168 -4.18 5.31 15.33
N GLU A 169 -3.19 5.59 14.49
CA GLU A 169 -1.83 5.00 14.59
C GLU A 169 -1.10 5.44 15.88
N ASP A 170 -1.46 6.59 16.42
CA ASP A 170 -1.00 7.11 17.70
C ASP A 170 -1.62 6.41 18.91
N GLY A 171 -2.54 5.47 18.68
CA GLY A 171 -3.29 4.74 19.70
C GLY A 171 -4.41 5.55 20.36
N ASN A 172 -4.63 6.80 19.94
CA ASN A 172 -5.74 7.59 20.44
C ASN A 172 -7.05 7.13 19.81
N THR A 173 -8.11 7.14 20.60
CA THR A 173 -9.45 6.79 20.14
C THR A 173 -10.33 8.02 20.05
N TYR A 174 -11.11 8.11 18.98
CA TYR A 174 -12.13 9.14 18.82
C TYR A 174 -13.36 8.57 18.13
N ARG A 175 -14.50 9.26 18.26
CA ARG A 175 -15.76 8.86 17.63
C ARG A 175 -16.06 9.75 16.45
N ALA A 176 -16.49 9.13 15.35
CA ALA A 176 -16.86 9.82 14.13
C ALA A 176 -17.95 9.05 13.38
N PRO A 177 -18.84 9.73 12.64
CA PRO A 177 -19.75 9.04 11.73
C PRO A 177 -18.95 8.37 10.60
N MET A 178 -19.45 7.26 10.07
CA MET A 178 -18.90 6.63 8.88
C MET A 178 -19.11 7.54 7.67
N THR A 179 -18.08 7.72 6.85
CA THR A 179 -18.12 8.59 5.66
C THR A 179 -18.04 7.80 4.34
N GLU A 180 -18.27 8.46 3.21
CA GLU A 180 -18.30 7.81 1.87
C GLU A 180 -16.92 7.27 1.48
N GLY A 181 -15.88 8.11 1.63
CA GLY A 181 -14.48 7.76 1.42
C GLY A 181 -13.91 6.87 2.52
N ARG A 182 -14.63 6.73 3.65
CA ARG A 182 -14.19 6.03 4.85
C ARG A 182 -12.86 6.58 5.36
N GLY A 183 -12.56 7.85 5.11
CA GLY A 183 -11.32 8.51 5.50
C GLY A 183 -11.51 9.43 6.70
N THR A 184 -10.51 10.28 6.92
CA THR A 184 -10.52 11.34 7.94
C THR A 184 -10.58 12.74 7.32
N ALA A 185 -10.87 12.84 6.02
CA ALA A 185 -10.94 14.11 5.32
C ALA A 185 -12.13 14.94 5.81
N ASP A 186 -11.90 16.22 6.08
CA ASP A 186 -12.91 17.13 6.66
C ASP A 186 -14.11 17.38 5.73
N ASP A 187 -13.97 17.11 4.43
CA ASP A 187 -14.99 17.28 3.40
C ASP A 187 -15.73 15.98 3.03
N ASP A 188 -15.44 14.87 3.71
CA ASP A 188 -16.08 13.58 3.44
C ASP A 188 -17.50 13.54 4.00
N LEU A 189 -18.46 13.14 3.16
CA LEU A 189 -19.87 13.12 3.53
C LEU A 189 -20.20 11.90 4.38
N VAL A 190 -21.15 12.05 5.30
CA VAL A 190 -21.67 10.92 6.08
C VAL A 190 -22.29 9.89 5.14
N LYS A 191 -21.87 8.64 5.27
CA LYS A 191 -22.36 7.52 4.48
C LYS A 191 -23.56 6.90 5.15
N TYR A 192 -24.70 7.02 4.49
CA TYR A 192 -25.90 6.29 4.82
C TYR A 192 -25.89 4.91 4.14
N VAL A 193 -26.07 3.86 4.94
CA VAL A 193 -26.15 2.49 4.44
C VAL A 193 -27.61 2.09 4.34
N PRO A 194 -28.13 1.76 3.14
CA PRO A 194 -29.48 1.25 3.00
C PRO A 194 -29.67 -0.01 3.85
N VAL A 195 -30.76 -0.08 4.62
CA VAL A 195 -31.08 -1.25 5.45
C VAL A 195 -31.19 -2.51 4.59
N GLU A 196 -31.78 -2.40 3.40
CA GLU A 196 -31.89 -3.49 2.43
C GLU A 196 -30.54 -4.15 2.13
N LYS A 197 -29.47 -3.35 1.95
CA LYS A 197 -28.12 -3.89 1.68
C LYS A 197 -27.55 -4.66 2.87
N LEU A 198 -27.84 -4.23 4.10
CA LEU A 198 -27.43 -4.97 5.30
C LEU A 198 -28.15 -6.32 5.37
N VAL A 199 -29.45 -6.33 5.08
CA VAL A 199 -30.27 -7.55 5.03
C VAL A 199 -29.76 -8.52 3.96
N GLU A 200 -29.53 -8.03 2.73
CA GLU A 200 -28.99 -8.83 1.63
C GLU A 200 -27.65 -9.48 1.99
N GLN A 201 -26.75 -8.73 2.64
CA GLN A 201 -25.45 -9.25 3.05
C GLN A 201 -25.56 -10.32 4.12
N VAL A 202 -26.41 -10.11 5.15
CA VAL A 202 -26.67 -11.11 6.19
C VAL A 202 -27.26 -12.38 5.59
N GLN A 203 -28.22 -12.26 4.66
CA GLN A 203 -28.81 -13.40 3.96
C GLN A 203 -27.79 -14.14 3.10
N GLY A 204 -26.97 -13.42 2.33
CA GLY A 204 -25.91 -14.01 1.51
C GLY A 204 -24.92 -14.80 2.37
N MET A 205 -24.51 -14.24 3.50
CA MET A 205 -23.60 -14.92 4.42
C MET A 205 -24.27 -16.12 5.11
N ARG A 206 -25.56 -16.05 5.45
CA ARG A 206 -26.34 -17.20 5.92
C ARG A 206 -26.38 -18.33 4.89
N MET A 207 -26.54 -18.01 3.60
CA MET A 207 -26.48 -19.02 2.53
C MET A 207 -25.10 -19.69 2.48
N LEU A 208 -24.02 -18.92 2.56
CA LEU A 208 -22.64 -19.45 2.62
C LEU A 208 -22.42 -20.31 3.87
N ARG A 209 -22.86 -19.86 5.05
CA ARG A 209 -22.77 -20.65 6.28
C ARG A 209 -23.55 -21.95 6.18
N ASN A 210 -24.72 -21.94 5.52
CA ASN A 210 -25.54 -23.13 5.34
C ASN A 210 -24.81 -24.21 4.51
N THR A 211 -23.99 -23.84 3.53
CA THR A 211 -23.20 -24.82 2.76
C THR A 211 -22.06 -25.41 3.59
N MET A 212 -21.58 -24.69 4.61
CA MET A 212 -20.50 -25.10 5.51
C MET A 212 -20.97 -25.73 6.83
N ARG A 213 -22.23 -26.18 6.92
CA ARG A 213 -22.77 -26.76 8.16
C ARG A 213 -22.27 -28.17 8.49
N SER A 214 -21.71 -28.89 7.51
CA SER A 214 -21.19 -30.23 7.77
C SER A 214 -19.97 -30.17 8.68
N PRO A 215 -19.74 -31.16 9.58
CA PRO A 215 -18.58 -31.16 10.46
C PRO A 215 -17.24 -31.07 9.69
N GLU A 216 -17.17 -31.73 8.53
CA GLU A 216 -16.00 -31.70 7.64
C GLU A 216 -15.78 -30.29 7.07
N ALA A 217 -16.84 -29.64 6.59
CA ALA A 217 -16.75 -28.28 6.07
C ALA A 217 -16.37 -27.26 7.14
N GLN A 218 -16.89 -27.39 8.36
CA GLN A 218 -16.53 -26.51 9.47
C GLN A 218 -15.04 -26.63 9.84
N GLN A 219 -14.52 -27.86 9.89
CA GLN A 219 -13.10 -28.10 10.12
C GLN A 219 -12.24 -27.49 9.02
N ARG A 220 -12.63 -27.67 7.74
CA ARG A 220 -11.92 -27.06 6.61
C ARG A 220 -11.99 -25.54 6.63
N ALA A 221 -13.15 -24.96 6.90
CA ALA A 221 -13.33 -23.51 7.01
C ALA A 221 -12.43 -22.91 8.10
N THR A 222 -12.37 -23.56 9.27
CA THR A 222 -11.48 -23.14 10.37
C THR A 222 -10.01 -23.27 10.00
N GLN A 223 -9.62 -24.34 9.30
CA GLN A 223 -8.24 -24.51 8.80
C GLN A 223 -7.85 -23.42 7.79
N VAL A 224 -8.74 -23.13 6.84
CA VAL A 224 -8.54 -22.08 5.83
C VAL A 224 -8.46 -20.71 6.51
N LEU A 225 -9.37 -20.41 7.45
CA LEU A 225 -9.38 -19.15 8.18
C LEU A 225 -8.06 -18.92 8.93
N GLY A 226 -7.49 -19.94 9.57
CA GLY A 226 -6.16 -19.86 10.17
C GLY A 226 -5.07 -19.51 9.16
N LEU A 227 -5.08 -20.14 7.98
CA LEU A 227 -4.14 -19.83 6.89
C LEU A 227 -4.28 -18.42 6.32
N LEU A 228 -5.49 -17.84 6.38
CA LEU A 228 -5.78 -16.48 5.91
C LEU A 228 -5.34 -15.42 6.90
N ARG A 229 -5.56 -15.65 8.20
CA ARG A 229 -5.20 -14.71 9.28
C ARG A 229 -3.69 -14.57 9.48
N GLY A 230 -2.89 -15.36 8.76
CA GLY A 230 -1.46 -15.46 9.05
C GLY A 230 -1.18 -16.20 10.35
N ASP A 231 -2.22 -16.78 10.98
CA ASP A 231 -2.15 -17.88 11.94
C ASP A 231 -1.70 -19.14 11.17
N SER A 232 -0.52 -19.03 10.58
CA SER A 232 0.40 -20.12 10.41
C SER A 232 0.69 -20.65 11.82
N ASN A 233 -0.28 -21.41 12.35
CA ASN A 233 -0.07 -22.46 13.32
C ASN A 233 0.81 -23.54 12.66
N GLU A 234 1.93 -23.15 12.06
CA GLU A 234 3.06 -24.01 11.85
C GLU A 234 3.61 -24.31 13.25
N GLN A 235 2.94 -25.23 13.92
CA GLN A 235 3.47 -25.84 15.11
C GLN A 235 4.61 -26.73 14.66
N TRP A 236 5.80 -26.16 14.67
CA TRP A 236 7.04 -26.88 14.46
C TRP A 236 7.40 -27.55 15.80
N GLU A 237 7.23 -28.87 15.87
CA GLU A 237 7.75 -29.66 16.99
C GLU A 237 9.22 -30.01 16.73
N GLN A 238 10.06 -29.92 17.76
CA GLN A 238 11.42 -30.44 17.67
C GLN A 238 11.40 -31.95 17.85
N VAL A 239 11.89 -32.67 16.85
CA VAL A 239 12.02 -34.14 16.86
C VAL A 239 13.48 -34.52 16.69
N GLU A 240 13.92 -35.54 17.41
CA GLU A 240 15.27 -36.04 17.31
C GLU A 240 15.43 -36.86 16.01
N GLY A 241 16.22 -36.33 15.09
CA GLY A 241 16.55 -37.00 13.83
C GLY A 241 17.68 -38.03 13.98
N PRO A 242 17.94 -38.82 12.93
CA PRO A 242 19.01 -39.81 12.91
C PRO A 242 20.37 -39.18 13.25
N GLY A 243 21.03 -39.68 14.30
CA GLY A 243 22.35 -39.17 14.72
C GLY A 243 22.32 -37.92 15.61
N GLY A 244 21.18 -37.62 16.26
CA GLY A 244 21.07 -36.55 17.26
C GLY A 244 20.95 -35.13 16.68
N SER A 245 20.56 -35.02 15.41
CA SER A 245 20.19 -33.74 14.80
C SER A 245 18.81 -33.30 15.29
N ILE A 246 18.63 -32.04 15.65
CA ILE A 246 17.30 -31.51 15.92
C ILE A 246 16.63 -31.20 14.57
N LEU A 247 15.55 -31.90 14.27
CA LEU A 247 14.67 -31.59 13.15
C LEU A 247 13.46 -30.82 13.70
N GLN A 248 13.03 -29.80 12.98
CA GLN A 248 11.70 -29.25 13.20
C GLN A 248 10.75 -29.99 12.26
N ARG A 249 9.76 -30.67 12.82
CA ARG A 249 8.69 -31.31 12.07
C ARG A 249 7.44 -30.45 12.19
N ASN A 250 6.84 -30.10 11.06
CA ASN A 250 5.53 -29.47 11.06
C ASN A 250 4.50 -30.54 11.48
N THR A 251 3.82 -30.33 12.59
CA THR A 251 2.85 -31.31 13.14
C THR A 251 1.67 -31.58 12.22
N ARG A 252 1.40 -30.68 11.25
CA ARG A 252 0.27 -30.78 10.33
C ARG A 252 0.66 -31.29 8.94
N THR A 253 1.73 -30.75 8.34
CA THR A 253 2.16 -31.15 6.98
C THR A 253 3.10 -32.35 6.98
N GLY A 254 3.74 -32.65 8.12
CA GLY A 254 4.74 -33.70 8.22
C GLY A 254 6.09 -33.34 7.59
N GLU A 255 6.24 -32.15 7.01
CA GLU A 255 7.51 -31.66 6.50
C GLU A 255 8.54 -31.54 7.63
N THR A 256 9.77 -31.95 7.34
CA THR A 256 10.91 -31.83 8.26
C THR A 256 11.90 -30.80 7.73
N LYS A 257 12.20 -29.78 8.52
CA LYS A 257 13.28 -28.83 8.27
C LYS A 257 14.44 -29.13 9.21
N GLN A 258 15.63 -29.22 8.65
CA GLN A 258 16.84 -29.40 9.44
C GLN A 258 17.17 -28.06 10.11
N VAL A 259 17.03 -27.99 11.42
CA VAL A 259 17.53 -26.84 12.17
C VAL A 259 19.03 -27.06 12.32
N LEU A 260 19.82 -26.07 11.89
CA LEU A 260 21.28 -26.07 12.02
C LEU A 260 21.67 -26.11 13.51
N GLY A 261 21.71 -27.31 14.08
CA GLY A 261 22.10 -27.53 15.46
C GLY A 261 21.96 -28.99 15.89
N ARG A 262 23.08 -29.61 16.28
CA ARG A 262 23.04 -30.81 17.14
C ARG A 262 22.46 -30.42 18.49
N ALA A 263 21.67 -31.30 19.09
CA ALA A 263 21.13 -31.07 20.42
C ALA A 263 22.26 -30.67 21.41
N PRO A 264 22.07 -29.62 22.23
CA PRO A 264 23.07 -29.21 23.20
C PRO A 264 23.27 -30.35 24.19
N GLN A 265 24.44 -30.98 24.12
CA GLN A 265 24.83 -31.96 25.13
C GLN A 265 24.87 -31.28 26.50
N PRO A 266 24.44 -31.97 27.57
CA PRO A 266 24.42 -31.40 28.92
C PRO A 266 25.81 -30.83 29.27
N ARG A 267 25.81 -29.53 29.55
CA ARG A 267 26.97 -28.66 29.78
C ARG A 267 27.96 -29.27 30.78
N ALA A 268 29.09 -29.76 30.28
CA ALA A 268 30.33 -29.79 31.04
C ALA A 268 31.07 -28.45 30.81
N GLY A 269 31.52 -27.84 31.91
CA GLY A 269 32.07 -26.48 32.04
C GLY A 269 32.80 -25.93 30.81
N TYR A 270 32.23 -24.88 30.23
CA TYR A 270 32.72 -24.23 29.01
C TYR A 270 32.94 -22.74 29.30
N SER A 271 33.92 -22.44 30.16
CA SER A 271 34.42 -21.07 30.36
C SER A 271 35.88 -20.90 29.93
N ASN A 272 36.53 -21.95 29.39
CA ASN A 272 37.96 -21.93 29.05
C ASN A 272 38.30 -22.56 27.68
N ARG A 273 37.37 -22.67 26.72
CA ARG A 273 37.79 -23.08 25.36
C ARG A 273 38.31 -21.88 24.60
N GLU A 274 39.57 -21.96 24.21
CA GLU A 274 40.19 -20.99 23.32
C GLU A 274 39.40 -20.91 22.00
N PRO A 275 39.15 -19.69 21.49
CA PRO A 275 38.50 -19.47 20.21
C PRO A 275 39.13 -20.33 19.10
N SER A 276 38.30 -20.86 18.20
CA SER A 276 38.73 -21.72 17.09
C SER A 276 39.93 -21.17 16.31
N ASN A 277 39.95 -19.85 16.11
CA ASN A 277 40.97 -19.16 15.33
C ASN A 277 42.35 -19.20 16.02
N ILE A 278 42.38 -19.25 17.35
CA ILE A 278 43.62 -19.39 18.13
C ILE A 278 44.14 -20.82 18.01
N THR A 279 43.25 -21.81 18.09
CA THR A 279 43.59 -23.22 17.95
C THR A 279 44.15 -23.52 16.55
N GLU A 280 43.49 -23.02 15.52
CA GLU A 280 43.90 -23.21 14.12
C GLU A 280 45.25 -22.53 13.81
N ALA A 281 45.46 -21.30 14.31
CA ALA A 281 46.73 -20.61 14.17
C ALA A 281 47.89 -21.34 14.88
N ARG A 282 47.64 -21.99 16.03
CA ARG A 282 48.66 -22.81 16.69
C ARG A 282 48.99 -24.05 15.87
N LEU A 283 47.97 -24.70 15.30
CA LEU A 283 48.15 -25.89 14.48
C LEU A 283 49.04 -25.60 13.26
N LEU A 284 48.81 -24.46 12.60
CA LEU A 284 49.60 -24.05 11.44
C LEU A 284 51.07 -23.75 11.76
N VAL A 285 51.38 -23.29 12.98
CA VAL A 285 52.77 -23.15 13.44
C VAL A 285 53.36 -24.51 13.77
N GLU A 286 52.59 -25.39 14.42
CA GLU A 286 53.04 -26.74 14.80
C GLU A 286 53.35 -27.61 13.57
N GLU A 287 52.57 -27.48 12.50
CA GLU A 287 52.82 -28.12 11.21
C GLU A 287 53.94 -27.46 10.40
N GLY A 288 54.52 -26.37 10.90
CA GLY A 288 55.62 -25.64 10.24
C GLY A 288 55.19 -24.86 9.01
N VAL A 289 53.90 -24.57 8.85
CA VAL A 289 53.37 -23.77 7.73
C VAL A 289 53.72 -22.29 7.90
N TYR A 290 53.75 -21.80 9.14
CA TYR A 290 54.19 -20.45 9.49
C TYR A 290 55.23 -20.51 10.62
N GLU A 291 56.24 -19.65 10.54
CA GLU A 291 57.33 -19.61 11.53
C GLU A 291 56.89 -19.05 12.88
N THR A 292 55.88 -18.16 12.90
CA THR A 292 55.39 -17.53 14.12
C THR A 292 53.86 -17.59 14.23
N PHE A 293 53.37 -17.64 15.48
CA PHE A 293 51.94 -17.63 15.77
C PHE A 293 51.26 -16.33 15.33
N ALA A 294 51.96 -15.20 15.35
CA ALA A 294 51.40 -13.93 14.89
C ALA A 294 51.07 -13.97 13.39
N ASP A 295 51.95 -14.54 12.58
CA ASP A 295 51.75 -14.68 11.13
C ASP A 295 50.65 -15.70 10.82
N ALA A 296 50.65 -16.84 11.51
CA ALA A 296 49.60 -17.85 11.40
C ALA A 296 48.22 -17.29 11.80
N TYR A 297 48.16 -16.51 12.88
CA TYR A 297 46.91 -15.92 13.36
C TYR A 297 46.40 -14.82 12.43
N ALA A 298 47.28 -14.00 11.87
CA ALA A 298 46.91 -13.03 10.84
C ALA A 298 46.39 -13.72 9.58
N ALA A 299 47.02 -14.82 9.16
CA ALA A 299 46.59 -15.62 8.02
C ALA A 299 45.21 -16.27 8.25
N VAL A 300 44.98 -16.91 9.39
CA VAL A 300 43.67 -17.50 9.76
C VAL A 300 42.58 -16.43 9.85
N LYS A 301 42.90 -15.26 10.40
CA LYS A 301 41.96 -14.14 10.46
C LYS A 301 41.62 -13.58 9.07
N SER A 302 42.59 -13.60 8.15
CA SER A 302 42.37 -13.21 6.75
C SER A 302 41.55 -14.24 5.96
N SER A 303 41.78 -15.54 6.17
CA SER A 303 41.05 -16.62 5.48
C SER A 303 39.61 -16.76 5.97
N ALA A 304 39.35 -16.47 7.25
CA ALA A 304 38.01 -16.48 7.82
C ALA A 304 37.13 -15.28 7.38
N GLY A 305 37.59 -14.44 6.44
CA GLY A 305 36.85 -13.26 5.96
C GLY A 305 36.68 -12.15 7.00
N GLN A 306 37.29 -12.27 8.18
CA GLN A 306 37.21 -11.27 9.25
C GLN A 306 38.09 -10.05 9.02
N ASN A 307 38.99 -10.11 8.02
CA ASN A 307 39.69 -8.95 7.47
C ASN A 307 39.13 -8.54 6.09
N ASN A 308 37.83 -8.74 5.82
CA ASN A 308 37.18 -8.07 4.70
C ASN A 308 37.04 -6.57 5.04
N ASP A 309 38.17 -5.85 4.95
CA ASP A 309 38.19 -4.39 4.92
C ASP A 309 37.25 -3.87 3.83
N TYR A 310 37.07 -4.65 2.75
CA TYR A 310 36.11 -4.40 1.70
C TYR A 310 34.65 -4.33 2.20
N SER A 311 34.15 -5.34 2.93
CA SER A 311 32.75 -5.34 3.39
C SER A 311 32.48 -4.25 4.42
N ARG A 312 33.44 -3.99 5.33
CA ARG A 312 33.34 -2.88 6.28
C ARG A 312 33.37 -1.52 5.60
N SER A 313 34.09 -1.41 4.49
CA SER A 313 34.15 -0.18 3.71
C SER A 313 32.88 0.06 2.90
N GLU A 314 32.25 -1.00 2.35
CA GLU A 314 30.92 -0.90 1.71
C GLU A 314 29.85 -0.50 2.72
N ASP A 315 29.80 -1.15 3.90
CA ASP A 315 28.89 -0.77 4.99
C ASP A 315 29.05 0.71 5.39
N ARG A 316 30.28 1.21 5.38
CA ARG A 316 30.58 2.62 5.68
C ARG A 316 30.12 3.56 4.55
N ILE A 317 30.33 3.19 3.29
CA ILE A 317 29.90 3.98 2.13
C ILE A 317 28.37 4.08 2.12
N ASP A 318 27.67 2.98 2.37
CA ASP A 318 26.20 2.94 2.41
C ASP A 318 25.65 3.79 3.56
N ALA A 319 26.26 3.72 4.76
CA ALA A 319 25.87 4.58 5.88
C ALA A 319 26.04 6.07 5.56
N LEU A 320 27.12 6.46 4.86
CA LEU A 320 27.35 7.84 4.44
C LEU A 320 26.35 8.29 3.36
N ARG A 321 26.02 7.43 2.38
CA ARG A 321 25.02 7.73 1.33
C ARG A 321 23.63 7.94 1.91
N ASN A 322 23.22 7.10 2.86
CA ASN A 322 21.94 7.26 3.55
C ASN A 322 21.88 8.60 4.28
N ARG A 323 22.94 8.97 5.01
CA ARG A 323 23.03 10.26 5.70
C ARG A 323 22.97 11.46 4.72
N ALA A 324 23.65 11.36 3.57
CA ALA A 324 23.58 12.39 2.54
C ALA A 324 22.14 12.55 1.99
N GLY A 325 21.45 11.45 1.72
CA GLY A 325 20.05 11.46 1.27
C GLY A 325 19.09 12.09 2.28
N ASP A 326 19.31 11.86 3.58
CA ASP A 326 18.51 12.49 4.64
C ASP A 326 18.73 14.01 4.71
N LEU A 327 19.99 14.47 4.54
CA LEU A 327 20.32 15.90 4.49
C LEU A 327 19.76 16.58 3.23
N GLU A 328 19.78 15.91 2.08
CA GLU A 328 19.17 16.44 0.85
C GLU A 328 17.65 16.63 0.99
N LYS A 329 16.95 15.64 1.56
CA LYS A 329 15.51 15.77 1.87
C LYS A 329 15.23 16.92 2.84
N PHE A 330 16.08 17.07 3.86
CA PHE A 330 15.99 18.18 4.81
C PHE A 330 16.14 19.54 4.11
N ILE A 331 17.12 19.69 3.22
CA ILE A 331 17.36 20.92 2.44
C ILE A 331 16.23 21.19 1.43
N GLN A 332 15.62 20.16 0.85
CA GLN A 332 14.52 20.29 -0.11
C GLN A 332 13.18 20.66 0.54
N GLY A 333 13.11 20.66 1.88
CA GLY A 333 11.89 21.02 2.62
C GLY A 333 10.90 19.87 2.79
N ASP A 334 11.33 18.61 2.57
CA ASP A 334 10.51 17.41 2.85
C ASP A 334 10.41 17.10 4.37
N ALA A 335 11.03 17.92 5.22
CA ALA A 335 10.93 17.80 6.66
C ALA A 335 9.61 18.37 7.20
N ALA A 336 9.07 17.75 8.25
CA ALA A 336 7.82 18.16 8.90
C ALA A 336 7.85 19.59 9.51
N ARG A 337 9.03 20.21 9.59
CA ARG A 337 9.24 21.59 10.03
C ARG A 337 10.17 22.27 9.04
N MET A 338 9.82 23.49 8.64
CA MET A 338 10.71 24.34 7.84
C MET A 338 11.98 24.67 8.65
N PRO A 339 13.18 24.29 8.16
CA PRO A 339 14.43 24.64 8.81
C PRO A 339 14.69 26.13 8.74
N ASP A 340 15.41 26.66 9.72
CA ASP A 340 15.89 28.04 9.64
C ASP A 340 17.12 28.17 8.72
N ASP A 341 17.46 29.41 8.36
CA ASP A 341 18.57 29.68 7.43
C ASP A 341 19.92 29.18 7.96
N GLU A 342 20.09 29.11 9.29
CA GLU A 342 21.32 28.63 9.93
C GLU A 342 21.42 27.10 9.86
N GLU A 343 20.32 26.40 10.14
CA GLU A 343 20.18 24.95 9.98
C GLU A 343 20.39 24.52 8.52
N MET A 344 19.86 25.28 7.56
CA MET A 344 20.09 25.03 6.13
C MET A 344 21.56 25.19 5.74
N ALA A 345 22.23 26.23 6.23
CA ALA A 345 23.66 26.45 5.96
C ALA A 345 24.52 25.33 6.55
N GLN A 346 24.23 24.88 7.78
CA GLN A 346 24.93 23.77 8.42
C GLN A 346 24.70 22.44 7.69
N ALA A 347 23.45 22.16 7.27
CA ALA A 347 23.13 20.95 6.51
C ALA A 347 23.85 20.91 5.16
N GLN A 348 23.98 22.05 4.47
CA GLN A 348 24.74 22.15 3.22
C GLN A 348 26.24 21.90 3.43
N GLU A 349 26.84 22.44 4.49
CA GLU A 349 28.24 22.19 4.83
C GLU A 349 28.48 20.71 5.20
N GLU A 350 27.60 20.12 6.01
CA GLU A 350 27.67 18.70 6.38
C GLU A 350 27.54 17.81 5.13
N LEU A 351 26.60 18.11 4.23
CA LEU A 351 26.41 17.37 2.98
C LEU A 351 27.66 17.40 2.09
N GLN A 352 28.33 18.55 1.98
CA GLN A 352 29.59 18.66 1.24
C GLN A 352 30.69 17.81 1.87
N SER A 353 30.80 17.82 3.20
CA SER A 353 31.79 17.01 3.92
C SER A 353 31.56 15.50 3.74
N ILE A 354 30.29 15.06 3.78
CA ILE A 354 29.91 13.65 3.60
C ILE A 354 30.20 13.20 2.17
N ASN A 355 29.88 14.02 1.17
CA ASN A 355 30.20 13.72 -0.22
C ASN A 355 31.72 13.57 -0.45
N GLN A 356 32.54 14.36 0.24
CA GLN A 356 33.99 14.19 0.20
C GLN A 356 34.42 12.86 0.87
N MET A 357 33.85 12.52 2.03
CA MET A 357 34.14 11.25 2.72
C MET A 357 33.71 10.03 1.91
N ILE A 358 32.57 10.09 1.21
CA ILE A 358 32.13 9.03 0.29
C ILE A 358 33.16 8.83 -0.80
N ARG A 359 33.61 9.89 -1.47
CA ARG A 359 34.62 9.81 -2.53
C ARG A 359 35.95 9.26 -2.02
N GLU A 360 36.41 9.71 -0.85
CA GLU A 360 37.65 9.21 -0.24
C GLU A 360 37.53 7.72 0.09
N SER A 361 36.39 7.28 0.62
CA SER A 361 36.13 5.88 0.94
C SER A 361 36.02 5.03 -0.32
N GLU A 362 35.30 5.49 -1.35
CA GLU A 362 35.18 4.80 -2.64
C GLU A 362 36.54 4.67 -3.35
N ASN A 363 37.38 5.72 -3.31
CA ASN A 363 38.72 5.67 -3.87
C ASN A 363 39.61 4.65 -3.14
N GLN A 364 39.46 4.54 -1.81
CA GLN A 364 40.18 3.55 -0.99
C GLN A 364 39.69 2.12 -1.26
N THR A 365 38.37 1.91 -1.38
CA THR A 365 37.75 0.60 -1.55
C THR A 365 37.90 0.05 -2.96
N TYR A 366 37.61 0.87 -3.98
CA TYR A 366 37.51 0.42 -5.37
C TYR A 366 38.76 0.75 -6.19
N GLY A 367 39.71 1.52 -5.65
CA GLY A 367 40.93 1.92 -6.37
C GLY A 367 40.65 2.77 -7.62
N ILE A 368 39.46 3.35 -7.74
CA ILE A 368 39.04 4.16 -8.88
C ILE A 368 39.63 5.57 -8.72
N VAL A 369 40.81 5.81 -9.28
CA VAL A 369 41.34 7.17 -9.39
C VAL A 369 40.61 7.88 -10.52
N MET A 370 39.53 8.60 -10.20
CA MET A 370 38.88 9.50 -11.17
C MET A 370 39.88 10.62 -11.55
N PRO A 371 40.16 10.84 -12.85
CA PRO A 371 40.99 11.97 -13.28
C PRO A 371 40.29 13.28 -12.92
N GLY A 372 40.99 14.13 -12.17
CA GLY A 372 40.44 15.35 -11.58
C GLY A 372 39.72 16.24 -12.58
N GLN A 373 38.47 16.59 -12.26
CA GLN A 373 37.76 17.69 -12.89
C GLN A 373 38.43 19.00 -12.46
N GLY A 374 39.13 19.61 -13.41
CA GLY A 374 39.59 20.98 -13.31
C GLY A 374 38.40 21.95 -13.29
N GLN A 375 38.56 22.97 -12.45
CA GLN A 375 38.05 24.35 -12.52
C GLN A 375 36.60 24.61 -13.00
N PRO A 376 35.79 25.36 -12.22
CA PRO A 376 34.46 25.77 -12.64
C PRO A 376 34.54 26.75 -13.82
N ALA A 377 33.76 26.49 -14.86
CA ALA A 377 33.51 27.41 -15.96
C ALA A 377 32.69 28.63 -15.49
N PRO A 378 32.87 29.81 -16.10
CA PRO A 378 32.30 31.06 -15.61
C PRO A 378 30.80 31.18 -15.90
N SER A 379 30.14 31.87 -14.97
CA SER A 379 28.76 32.34 -15.00
C SER A 379 28.35 33.01 -16.31
N SER A 380 27.35 32.46 -17.00
CA SER A 380 26.58 33.15 -18.03
C SER A 380 25.29 33.74 -17.45
N GLN A 381 25.17 35.05 -17.64
CA GLN A 381 24.07 35.92 -17.22
C GLN A 381 22.74 35.59 -17.92
N ALA A 382 21.66 35.82 -17.18
CA ALA A 382 20.27 35.80 -17.61
C ALA A 382 19.95 36.84 -18.70
N PRO A 383 18.82 36.66 -19.38
CA PRO A 383 17.94 37.78 -19.69
C PRO A 383 16.60 37.66 -18.94
N GLU A 384 16.19 38.77 -18.35
CA GLU A 384 14.83 39.07 -17.94
C GLU A 384 13.85 38.95 -19.11
N GLU A 385 12.67 38.38 -18.90
CA GLU A 385 11.49 38.78 -19.66
C GLU A 385 10.20 38.60 -18.84
N GLN A 386 9.41 39.66 -18.88
CA GLN A 386 8.16 39.93 -18.18
C GLN A 386 6.97 39.25 -18.89
N GLY A 387 5.88 38.97 -18.16
CA GLY A 387 4.56 38.84 -18.80
C GLY A 387 3.55 38.00 -18.03
N GLU A 388 2.70 38.68 -17.26
CA GLU A 388 1.43 38.17 -16.72
C GLU A 388 0.48 37.68 -17.83
N THR A 389 -0.23 36.56 -17.60
CA THR A 389 -1.67 36.45 -17.92
C THR A 389 -2.31 35.31 -17.14
N SER A 390 -3.34 35.62 -16.35
CA SER A 390 -4.22 34.68 -15.64
C SER A 390 -5.15 33.91 -16.61
N PRO A 391 -5.45 32.63 -16.36
CA PRO A 391 -6.48 31.92 -17.11
C PRO A 391 -7.90 32.18 -16.56
N PRO A 392 -8.94 32.17 -17.43
CA PRO A 392 -10.31 32.53 -17.05
C PRO A 392 -11.05 31.40 -16.32
N GLN A 393 -11.86 31.80 -15.33
CA GLN A 393 -12.85 30.98 -14.64
C GLN A 393 -13.94 30.50 -15.61
N ARG A 394 -14.22 29.18 -15.61
CA ARG A 394 -15.38 28.59 -16.30
C ARG A 394 -16.53 28.40 -15.33
N GLU A 395 -17.66 29.06 -15.59
CA GLU A 395 -18.94 28.86 -14.92
C GLU A 395 -19.51 27.47 -15.25
N ARG A 396 -19.87 26.68 -14.22
CA ARG A 396 -20.63 25.44 -14.35
C ARG A 396 -22.13 25.75 -14.32
N GLY A 397 -22.83 25.44 -15.41
CA GLY A 397 -24.29 25.48 -15.47
C GLY A 397 -24.93 24.33 -14.67
N LEU A 398 -25.85 24.68 -13.77
CA LEU A 398 -26.73 23.76 -13.05
C LEU A 398 -27.92 23.34 -13.95
N ARG A 399 -28.16 22.04 -14.08
CA ARG A 399 -29.41 21.47 -14.62
C ARG A 399 -30.34 21.08 -13.46
N PRO A 400 -31.65 21.40 -13.51
CA PRO A 400 -32.62 20.89 -12.56
C PRO A 400 -33.01 19.44 -12.91
N GLY A 401 -32.96 18.54 -11.93
CA GLY A 401 -33.53 17.19 -12.03
C GLY A 401 -35.05 17.17 -11.76
N PRO A 402 -35.78 16.17 -12.29
CA PRO A 402 -37.23 16.04 -12.09
C PRO A 402 -37.58 15.49 -10.70
N ALA A 403 -38.73 15.93 -10.18
CA ALA A 403 -39.29 15.52 -8.90
C ALA A 403 -39.80 14.06 -8.90
N PRO A 404 -39.70 13.33 -7.78
CA PRO A 404 -40.26 11.98 -7.68
C PRO A 404 -41.77 12.04 -7.43
N SER A 405 -42.53 11.35 -8.29
CA SER A 405 -43.93 11.00 -8.10
C SER A 405 -44.04 9.85 -7.10
N GLY A 406 -44.84 10.05 -6.04
CA GLY A 406 -45.09 9.06 -5.02
C GLY A 406 -46.09 7.98 -5.45
N GLU A 407 -45.72 6.73 -5.18
CA GLU A 407 -46.65 5.62 -4.97
C GLU A 407 -46.18 4.86 -3.72
N THR A 408 -47.00 4.90 -2.68
CA THR A 408 -46.80 4.20 -1.41
C THR A 408 -47.12 2.72 -1.58
N ASN A 409 -46.09 1.91 -1.79
CA ASN A 409 -46.09 0.53 -1.32
C ASN A 409 -45.44 0.56 0.07
N GLU A 410 -46.10 -0.05 1.06
CA GLU A 410 -45.55 -0.18 2.41
C GLU A 410 -44.26 -0.99 2.34
N ASP A 411 -43.14 -0.27 2.42
CA ASP A 411 -41.79 -0.78 2.31
C ASP A 411 -41.41 -1.47 3.63
N PRO A 412 -41.02 -2.76 3.62
CA PRO A 412 -40.55 -3.46 4.81
C PRO A 412 -39.39 -2.74 5.51
N ALA A 413 -38.60 -1.91 4.80
CA ALA A 413 -37.57 -1.08 5.40
C ALA A 413 -38.13 -0.01 6.38
N ALA A 414 -39.29 0.58 6.05
CA ALA A 414 -39.93 1.58 6.91
C ALA A 414 -40.53 0.97 8.19
N ALA A 415 -40.97 -0.30 8.13
CA ALA A 415 -41.50 -1.02 9.29
C ALA A 415 -40.41 -1.34 10.33
N ILE A 416 -39.19 -1.66 9.89
CA ILE A 416 -38.04 -1.89 10.77
C ILE A 416 -37.69 -0.60 11.51
N LEU A 417 -37.65 0.53 10.82
CA LEU A 417 -37.21 1.80 11.42
C LEU A 417 -38.27 2.42 12.36
N ASN A 418 -39.56 2.23 12.11
CA ASN A 418 -40.64 2.71 12.99
C ASN A 418 -40.78 1.94 14.32
N LYS A 419 -40.09 0.80 14.49
CA LYS A 419 -40.15 0.03 15.73
C LYS A 419 -39.08 0.46 16.73
N TYR A 420 -37.92 0.89 16.24
CA TYR A 420 -36.74 1.16 17.06
C TYR A 420 -36.62 2.64 17.47
N PHE A 421 -37.49 3.51 16.96
CA PHE A 421 -37.53 4.95 17.21
C PHE A 421 -38.97 5.45 17.20
#